data_AF-A0AAQ5Y4M7-F1
#
_entry.id   AF-A0AAQ5Y4M7-F1
#
_cell.length_a   1.000
_cell.length_b   1.000
_cell.length_c   1.000
_cell.angle_alpha   90.00
_cell.angle_beta   90.00
_cell.angle_gamma   90.00
#
_symmetry.space_group_name_H-M   'P 1'
#
loop_
_entity.id
_entity.type
_entity.pdbx_description
1 polymer ?
#
loop_
_entity_poly.entity_id
_entity_poly.type
_entity_poly.pdbx_seq_one_letter_code
_entity_poly.pdbx_strand_id
1 'polypeptide(L)'
;MFTVSLQNLVPHKISTLFGLISAGGDLYRSLGVKTKSEAEAIWKKFYHHAEVREQVEELMQLETEWDSFLESVDTGLQTSQEQLPVAKTGDSLSPDIAFTDARSGESVTLGQYLSQGQKLLLVLIRHVG
;
A
#
# COMPACT_ATOMS: atom_id res chain seq x y z
N MET A 1 -9.51 -22.12 15.03
CA MET A 1 -9.85 -21.68 13.66
C MET A 1 -10.24 -20.21 13.77
N PHE A 2 -9.29 -19.29 13.61
CA PHE A 2 -9.53 -17.86 13.87
C PHE A 2 -10.03 -17.19 12.59
N THR A 3 -11.32 -16.89 12.55
CA THR A 3 -11.92 -16.00 11.55
C THR A 3 -11.53 -14.57 11.89
N VAL A 4 -10.36 -14.14 11.43
CA VAL A 4 -9.99 -12.72 11.51
C VAL A 4 -10.82 -11.98 10.47
N SER A 5 -11.89 -11.31 10.91
CA SER A 5 -12.75 -10.51 10.05
C SER A 5 -11.92 -9.45 9.32
N LEU A 6 -12.11 -9.31 8.00
CA LEU A 6 -11.49 -8.27 7.17
C LEU A 6 -11.66 -6.87 7.79
N GLN A 7 -12.76 -6.64 8.52
CA GLN A 7 -13.08 -5.38 9.18
C GLN A 7 -12.07 -4.99 10.27
N ASN A 8 -11.40 -5.97 10.89
CA ASN A 8 -10.31 -5.75 11.85
C ASN A 8 -8.92 -5.79 11.17
N LEU A 9 -8.80 -6.48 10.04
CA LEU A 9 -7.52 -6.70 9.35
C LEU A 9 -7.11 -5.49 8.49
N VAL A 10 -8.10 -4.91 7.80
CA VAL A 10 -7.94 -3.83 6.81
C VAL A 10 -7.44 -2.54 7.46
N PRO A 11 -8.05 -1.98 8.54
CA PRO A 11 -7.61 -0.69 9.09
C PRO A 11 -6.19 -0.75 9.65
N HIS A 12 -5.83 -1.83 10.35
CA HIS A 12 -4.53 -1.97 10.98
C HIS A 12 -3.43 -2.23 9.95
N LYS A 13 -3.62 -3.17 9.01
CA LYS A 13 -2.61 -3.46 7.96
C LYS A 13 -2.45 -2.30 6.98
N ILE A 14 -3.52 -1.56 6.66
CA ILE A 14 -3.46 -0.37 5.79
C ILE A 14 -2.78 0.81 6.48
N SER A 15 -3.05 1.02 7.77
CA SER A 15 -2.31 2.03 8.52
C SER A 15 -0.81 1.70 8.58
N THR A 16 -0.46 0.43 8.79
CA THR A 16 0.94 -0.03 8.72
C THR A 16 1.53 0.20 7.33
N LEU A 17 0.79 -0.08 6.26
CA LEU A 17 1.16 0.19 4.87
C LEU A 17 1.53 1.66 4.62
N PHE A 18 0.65 2.58 5.00
CA PHE A 18 0.91 4.01 4.83
C PHE A 18 2.13 4.44 5.65
N GLY A 19 2.31 3.86 6.85
CA GLY A 19 3.50 4.05 7.67
C GLY A 19 4.78 3.58 6.96
N LEU A 20 4.76 2.39 6.36
CA LEU A 20 5.91 1.81 5.66
C LEU A 20 6.26 2.58 4.37
N ILE A 21 5.26 2.98 3.58
CA ILE A 21 5.48 3.82 2.39
C ILE A 21 6.09 5.17 2.78
N SER A 22 5.60 5.77 3.88
CA SER A 22 6.15 7.02 4.40
C SER A 22 7.59 6.84 4.88
N ALA A 23 7.87 5.80 5.66
CA ALA A 23 9.20 5.48 6.15
C ALA A 23 10.19 5.17 5.00
N GLY A 24 9.76 4.45 3.97
CA GLY A 24 10.56 4.21 2.77
C GLY A 24 10.84 5.49 1.97
N GLY A 25 9.85 6.38 1.86
CA GLY A 25 10.02 7.70 1.26
C GLY A 25 11.01 8.58 2.03
N ASP A 26 10.95 8.55 3.36
CA ASP A 26 11.89 9.26 4.23
C ASP A 26 13.30 8.68 4.15
N LEU A 27 13.44 7.35 4.07
CA LEU A 27 14.72 6.68 3.85
C LEU A 27 15.34 7.08 2.51
N TYR A 28 14.58 7.09 1.42
CA TYR A 28 15.10 7.51 0.11
C TYR A 28 15.53 8.98 0.15
N ARG A 29 14.75 9.83 0.81
CA ARG A 29 15.11 11.24 1.02
C ARG A 29 16.39 11.37 1.84
N SER A 30 16.56 10.61 2.93
CA SER A 30 17.75 10.68 3.78
C SER A 30 19.00 10.16 3.08
N LEU A 31 18.84 9.19 2.18
CA LEU A 31 19.91 8.67 1.32
C LEU A 31 20.19 9.56 0.09
N GLY A 32 19.33 10.56 -0.18
CA GLY A 32 19.46 11.44 -1.34
C GLY A 32 19.14 10.75 -2.68
N VAL A 33 18.35 9.68 -2.66
CA VAL A 33 18.00 8.86 -3.83
C VAL A 33 16.53 8.99 -4.19
N LYS A 34 16.18 8.66 -5.42
CA LYS A 34 14.81 8.70 -5.93
C LYS A 34 14.23 7.32 -6.19
N THR A 35 15.09 6.30 -6.28
CA THR A 35 14.70 4.95 -6.65
C THR A 35 15.28 3.90 -5.70
N LYS A 36 14.59 2.76 -5.59
CA LYS A 36 15.08 1.58 -4.86
C LYS A 36 16.44 1.11 -5.37
N SER A 37 16.65 1.11 -6.69
CA SER A 37 17.91 0.68 -7.29
C SER A 37 19.09 1.57 -6.90
N GLU A 38 18.89 2.88 -6.77
CA GLU A 38 19.90 3.80 -6.25
C GLU A 38 20.18 3.55 -4.76
N ALA A 39 19.14 3.33 -3.95
CA ALA A 39 19.30 2.94 -2.53
C ALA A 39 20.11 1.65 -2.40
N GLU A 40 19.82 0.65 -3.25
CA GLU A 40 20.56 -0.61 -3.32
C GLU A 40 22.03 -0.43 -3.66
N ALA A 41 22.32 0.44 -4.63
CA ALA A 41 23.69 0.76 -4.99
C ALA A 41 24.46 1.42 -3.84
N ILE A 42 23.77 2.14 -2.94
CA ILE A 42 24.37 2.74 -1.75
C ILE A 42 24.65 1.66 -0.70
N TRP A 43 23.64 0.93 -0.22
CA TRP A 43 23.88 -0.03 0.87
C TRP A 43 24.81 -1.17 0.45
N LYS A 44 24.83 -1.59 -0.83
CA LYS A 44 25.81 -2.57 -1.35
C LYS A 44 27.26 -2.15 -1.11
N LYS A 45 27.57 -0.85 -1.11
CA LYS A 45 28.91 -0.35 -0.80
C LYS A 45 29.28 -0.58 0.68
N PHE A 46 28.28 -0.60 1.56
CA PHE A 46 28.41 -0.75 3.01
C PHE A 46 28.07 -2.16 3.51
N TYR A 47 27.83 -3.14 2.63
CA TYR A 47 27.46 -4.53 2.99
C TYR A 47 28.51 -5.28 3.82
N HIS A 48 29.73 -4.74 3.89
CA HIS A 48 30.78 -5.24 4.77
C HIS A 48 30.49 -4.96 6.26
N HIS A 49 29.65 -3.96 6.58
CA HIS A 49 29.12 -3.75 7.92
C HIS A 49 27.98 -4.72 8.21
N ALA A 50 28.06 -5.43 9.35
CA ALA A 50 27.07 -6.43 9.73
C ALA A 50 25.71 -5.78 9.99
N GLU A 51 25.70 -4.61 10.63
CA GLU A 51 24.50 -3.85 10.96
C GLU A 51 23.74 -3.44 9.70
N VAL A 52 24.45 -3.00 8.66
CA VAL A 52 23.82 -2.64 7.38
C VAL A 52 23.22 -3.86 6.70
N ARG A 53 23.93 -4.99 6.75
CA ARG A 53 23.48 -6.23 6.12
C ARG A 53 22.21 -6.76 6.79
N GLU A 54 22.20 -6.82 8.12
CA GLU A 54 21.06 -7.28 8.91
C GLU A 54 19.82 -6.41 8.63
N GLN A 55 19.97 -5.09 8.65
CA GLN A 55 18.87 -4.17 8.36
C GLN A 55 18.34 -4.28 6.92
N VAL A 56 19.21 -4.53 5.94
CA VAL A 56 18.76 -4.78 4.57
C VAL A 56 18.07 -6.14 4.44
N GLU A 57 18.55 -7.18 5.13
CA GLU A 57 17.90 -8.49 5.16
C GLU A 57 16.50 -8.41 5.80
N GLU A 58 16.35 -7.70 6.92
CA GLU A 58 15.04 -7.42 7.54
C GLU A 58 14.09 -6.68 6.60
N LEU A 59 14.61 -5.68 5.86
CA LEU A 59 13.82 -4.94 4.87
C LEU A 59 13.34 -5.84 3.71
N MET A 60 14.19 -6.75 3.22
CA MET A 60 13.83 -7.69 2.14
C MET A 60 12.83 -8.75 2.63
N GLN A 61 12.97 -9.21 3.87
CA GLN A 61 12.03 -10.13 4.49
C GLN A 61 10.65 -9.49 4.63
N LEU A 62 10.61 -8.23 5.06
CA LEU A 62 9.37 -7.45 5.14
C LEU A 62 8.69 -7.31 3.76
N GLU A 63 9.45 -7.05 2.70
CA GLU A 63 8.92 -6.99 1.33
C GLU A 63 8.30 -8.33 0.89
N THR A 64 8.94 -9.45 1.23
CA THR A 64 8.44 -10.79 0.90
C THR A 64 7.16 -11.14 1.66
N GLU A 65 7.12 -10.84 2.97
CA GLU A 65 5.92 -11.00 3.79
C GLU A 65 4.77 -10.13 3.26
N TRP A 66 5.12 -8.95 2.74
CA TRP A 66 4.18 -8.02 2.16
C TRP A 66 3.57 -8.52 0.85
N ASP A 67 4.39 -8.99 -0.09
CA ASP A 67 3.92 -9.57 -1.35
C ASP A 67 3.03 -10.79 -1.10
N SER A 68 3.42 -11.66 -0.16
CA SER A 68 2.63 -12.83 0.25
C SER A 68 1.29 -12.42 0.86
N PHE A 69 1.26 -11.34 1.64
CA PHE A 69 0.01 -10.81 2.18
C PHE A 69 -0.92 -10.31 1.08
N LEU A 70 -0.41 -9.51 0.13
CA LEU A 70 -1.20 -9.01 -0.99
C LEU A 70 -1.75 -10.16 -1.85
N GLU A 71 -0.92 -11.16 -2.15
CA GLU A 71 -1.36 -12.35 -2.88
C GLU A 71 -2.45 -13.13 -2.13
N SER A 72 -2.36 -13.22 -0.79
CA SER A 72 -3.40 -13.85 0.02
C SER A 72 -4.71 -13.09 0.00
N VAL A 73 -4.65 -11.75 -0.02
CA VAL A 73 -5.83 -10.88 -0.15
C VAL A 73 -6.44 -11.06 -1.54
N ASP A 74 -5.64 -11.00 -2.60
CA ASP A 74 -6.12 -11.19 -3.97
C ASP A 74 -6.74 -12.57 -4.19
N THR A 75 -6.10 -13.63 -3.70
CA THR A 75 -6.64 -15.00 -3.77
C THR A 75 -7.94 -15.15 -2.99
N GLY A 76 -8.00 -14.58 -1.78
CA GLY A 76 -9.22 -14.53 -0.98
C GLY A 76 -10.36 -13.77 -1.66
N LEU A 77 -10.04 -12.77 -2.48
CA LEU A 77 -11.00 -11.98 -3.25
C LEU A 77 -11.46 -12.67 -4.55
N GLN A 78 -10.56 -13.35 -5.27
CA GLN A 78 -10.87 -14.04 -6.53
C GLN A 78 -11.84 -15.21 -6.35
N THR A 79 -11.82 -15.88 -5.20
CA THR A 79 -12.79 -16.96 -4.89
C THR A 79 -14.24 -16.47 -4.74
N SER A 80 -14.48 -15.16 -4.67
CA SER A 80 -15.83 -14.55 -4.59
C SER A 80 -16.30 -13.90 -5.91
N GLN A 81 -15.64 -14.19 -7.03
CA GLN A 81 -15.85 -13.46 -8.28
C GLN A 81 -17.03 -14.01 -9.11
N GLU A 82 -18.21 -13.41 -8.93
CA GLU A 82 -19.09 -13.15 -10.09
C GLU A 82 -18.51 -11.97 -10.89
N GLN A 83 -18.45 -12.15 -12.21
CA GLN A 83 -17.72 -11.34 -13.18
C GLN A 83 -18.20 -9.87 -13.18
N LEU A 84 -17.40 -8.96 -12.61
CA LEU A 84 -17.57 -7.52 -12.83
C LEU A 84 -16.66 -7.04 -13.98
N PRO A 85 -17.11 -6.05 -14.78
CA PRO A 85 -16.33 -5.53 -15.90
C PRO A 85 -15.05 -4.86 -15.41
N VAL A 86 -13.91 -5.28 -15.96
CA VAL A 86 -12.60 -4.67 -15.70
C VAL A 86 -12.57 -3.29 -16.38
N ALA A 87 -12.48 -2.23 -15.57
CA ALA A 87 -12.27 -0.87 -16.07
C ALA A 87 -10.92 -0.80 -16.81
N LYS A 88 -10.87 -0.07 -17.94
CA LYS A 88 -9.66 0.02 -18.78
C LYS A 88 -8.81 1.21 -18.39
N THR A 89 -7.49 1.08 -18.55
CA THR A 89 -6.54 2.20 -18.39
C THR A 89 -6.94 3.36 -19.31
N GLY A 90 -7.29 4.50 -18.72
CA GLY A 90 -7.78 5.69 -19.43
C GLY A 90 -9.22 6.08 -19.10
N ASP A 91 -9.97 5.21 -18.41
CA ASP A 91 -11.29 5.56 -17.90
C ASP A 91 -11.16 6.62 -16.79
N SER A 92 -12.02 7.64 -16.88
CA SER A 92 -12.06 8.75 -15.92
C SER A 92 -13.01 8.41 -14.77
N LEU A 93 -12.53 8.57 -13.54
CA LEU A 93 -13.37 8.58 -12.36
C LEU A 93 -13.88 10.01 -12.14
N SER A 94 -15.20 10.15 -11.92
CA SER A 94 -15.79 11.46 -11.63
C SER A 94 -15.29 11.97 -10.27
N PRO A 95 -14.86 13.24 -10.15
CA PRO A 95 -14.51 13.84 -8.87
C PRO A 95 -15.69 13.93 -7.90
N ASP A 96 -16.92 13.82 -8.41
CA ASP A 96 -18.15 13.89 -7.62
C ASP A 96 -18.55 12.53 -6.99
N ILE A 97 -17.75 11.47 -7.19
CA ILE A 97 -18.01 10.18 -6.55
C ILE A 97 -17.94 10.37 -5.04
N ALA A 98 -19.07 10.09 -4.37
CA ALA A 98 -19.20 10.13 -2.93
C ALA A 98 -18.66 8.82 -2.31
N PHE A 99 -17.81 8.97 -1.32
CA PHE A 99 -17.33 7.94 -0.41
C PHE A 99 -17.76 8.27 1.01
N THR A 100 -17.65 7.28 1.89
CA THR A 100 -17.79 7.47 3.34
C THR A 100 -16.39 7.37 3.94
N ASP A 101 -15.93 8.41 4.64
CA ASP A 101 -14.70 8.31 5.43
C ASP A 101 -14.96 7.34 6.59
N ALA A 102 -14.24 6.21 6.60
CA ALA A 102 -14.43 5.16 7.60
C ALA A 102 -14.08 5.58 9.04
N ARG A 103 -13.33 6.68 9.23
CA ARG A 103 -12.95 7.18 10.56
C ARG A 103 -13.97 8.15 11.13
N SER A 104 -14.48 9.07 10.31
CA SER A 104 -15.45 10.08 10.75
C SER A 104 -16.91 9.71 10.47
N GLY A 105 -17.15 8.77 9.55
CA GLY A 105 -18.48 8.46 9.03
C GLY A 105 -19.05 9.53 8.10
N GLU A 106 -18.27 10.57 7.78
CA GLU A 106 -18.71 11.66 6.92
C GLU A 106 -18.71 11.26 5.45
N SER A 107 -19.63 11.85 4.68
CA SER A 107 -19.61 11.73 3.23
C SER A 107 -18.57 12.67 2.64
N VAL A 108 -17.60 12.11 1.93
CA VAL A 108 -16.49 12.81 1.28
C VAL A 108 -16.54 12.55 -0.21
N THR A 109 -15.99 13.44 -1.03
CA THR A 109 -15.93 13.23 -2.50
C THR A 109 -14.51 12.97 -2.96
N LEU A 110 -14.35 12.22 -4.07
CA LEU A 110 -13.03 11.96 -4.65
C LEU A 110 -12.25 13.27 -4.93
N GLY A 111 -12.95 14.31 -5.39
CA GLY A 111 -12.39 15.62 -5.70
C GLY A 111 -11.71 16.32 -4.50
N GLN A 112 -12.14 16.03 -3.28
CA GLN A 112 -11.51 16.58 -2.06
C GLN A 112 -10.06 16.07 -1.88
N TYR A 113 -9.75 14.88 -2.39
CA TYR A 113 -8.42 14.28 -2.32
C TYR A 113 -7.56 14.55 -3.57
N LEU A 114 -8.19 14.90 -4.69
CA LEU A 114 -7.49 15.19 -5.97
C LEU A 114 -6.91 16.62 -6.04
N SER A 115 -7.47 17.57 -5.28
CA SER A 115 -7.17 19.00 -5.40
C SER A 115 -5.89 19.48 -4.70
N GLN A 116 -5.13 18.58 -4.08
CA GLN A 116 -3.96 18.95 -3.25
C GLN A 116 -2.61 18.95 -3.99
N GLY A 117 -2.59 18.75 -5.32
CA GLY A 117 -1.34 18.70 -6.11
C GLY A 117 -0.44 17.50 -5.78
N GLN A 118 -0.94 16.54 -5.00
CA GLN A 118 -0.25 15.31 -4.63
C GLN A 118 -0.68 14.17 -5.55
N LYS A 119 0.22 13.22 -5.79
CA LYS A 119 -0.12 11.96 -6.46
C LYS A 119 -0.97 11.12 -5.50
N LEU A 120 -2.22 10.90 -5.85
CA LEU A 120 -3.16 10.09 -5.08
C LEU A 120 -3.04 8.61 -5.51
N LEU A 121 -2.78 7.71 -4.56
CA LEU A 121 -2.94 6.27 -4.74
C LEU A 121 -4.26 5.85 -4.10
N LEU A 122 -5.23 5.43 -4.92
CA LEU A 122 -6.51 4.91 -4.46
C LEU A 122 -6.45 3.37 -4.44
N VAL A 123 -6.60 2.77 -3.25
CA VAL A 123 -6.68 1.31 -3.08
C VAL A 123 -8.14 0.94 -2.81
N LEU A 124 -8.78 0.29 -3.78
CA LEU A 124 -10.16 -0.18 -3.65
C LEU A 124 -10.16 -1.58 -3.06
N ILE A 125 -10.76 -1.72 -1.88
CA ILE A 125 -10.86 -2.99 -1.18
C ILE A 125 -12.33 -3.40 -1.20
N ARG A 126 -12.60 -4.59 -1.71
CA ARG A 126 -13.96 -5.12 -1.75
C ARG A 126 -14.40 -5.42 -0.31
N HIS A 127 -15.43 -4.72 0.16
CA HIS A 127 -16.13 -5.11 1.37
C HIS A 127 -17.11 -6.24 1.00
N VAL A 128 -16.89 -7.44 1.54
CA VAL A 128 -17.87 -8.52 1.49
C VAL A 128 -18.89 -8.24 2.60
N GLY A 129 -20.12 -7.90 2.20
CA GLY A 129 -21.27 -7.91 3.11
C GLY A 129 -21.72 -9.34 3.36
#